data_AF-A0A2E9F8M2-F1
#
_entry.id   AF-A0A2E9F8M2-F1
#
_cell.length_a   1.000
_cell.length_b   1.000
_cell.length_c   1.000
_cell.angle_alpha   90.00
_cell.angle_beta   90.00
_cell.angle_gamma   90.00
#
_symmetry.space_group_name_H-M   'P 1'
#
loop_
_entity.id
_entity.type
_entity.pdbx_description
1 polymer ?
#
loop_
_entity_poly.entity_id
_entity_poly.type
_entity_poly.pdbx_seq_one_letter_code
_entity_poly.pdbx_strand_id
1 'polypeptide(L)'
;MVVFLPISFAAQVIESDQYGITINFDLPNPKFSKIQPAQRSTYDLISYTDSSFTSEPGNPKVPVSRLMLGVPPETELRVQVLRKETQTRQGFRILPTSYKTLRSGTNNGFESSQAEWREDGSAYRTPSSFYPQRLVKVASDGYIRSQRVIILEVHPIQYMLSKRSIQIHSQMTIRVQFQNPVVVPNSHYLTSHHQDAKPFERRLQNQLLNYEQAKTWRIQNKKTLRAPSIRDKQHSSRYKILLEKTGIYRLTGKSLKNKWGIDISTEDPRNFHLRNNNMEIPLYIQGEEDG
;
A
#
# COMPACT_ATOMS: atom_id res chain seq x y z
N MET A 1 -3.71 4.87 -6.57
CA MET A 1 -4.17 5.42 -5.28
C MET A 1 -3.04 5.21 -4.29
N VAL A 2 -2.31 6.26 -3.92
CA VAL A 2 -1.30 6.17 -2.85
C VAL A 2 -2.06 6.34 -1.54
N VAL A 3 -2.21 5.26 -0.77
CA VAL A 3 -2.81 5.31 0.56
C VAL A 3 -1.81 6.00 1.47
N PHE A 4 -2.19 7.15 2.03
CA PHE A 4 -1.33 7.94 2.90
C PHE A 4 -1.43 7.41 4.33
N LEU A 5 -0.29 7.07 4.92
CA LEU A 5 -0.18 6.58 6.29
C LEU A 5 0.34 7.72 7.18
N PRO A 6 -0.35 8.10 8.26
CA PRO A 6 0.23 8.97 9.27
C PRO A 6 1.39 8.27 9.98
N ILE A 7 2.31 9.05 10.58
CA ILE A 7 3.31 8.50 11.50
C ILE A 7 2.57 7.74 12.61
N SER A 8 2.87 6.45 12.74
CA SER A 8 2.33 5.65 13.82
C SER A 8 3.09 5.96 15.11
N PHE A 9 2.38 6.43 16.14
CA PHE A 9 2.94 6.64 17.49
C PHE A 9 3.39 5.33 18.16
N ALA A 10 3.02 4.18 17.58
CA ALA A 10 3.43 2.85 18.01
C ALA A 10 4.90 2.53 17.72
N ALA A 11 5.57 3.33 16.88
CA ALA A 11 6.93 3.04 16.43
C ALA A 11 7.86 4.22 16.70
N GLN A 12 9.01 3.92 17.30
CA GLN A 12 10.07 4.88 17.56
C GLN A 12 11.38 4.40 16.92
N VAL A 13 12.04 5.30 16.18
CA VAL A 13 13.39 5.08 15.67
C VAL A 13 14.37 5.26 16.82
N ILE A 14 15.13 4.21 17.13
CA ILE A 14 16.17 4.20 18.17
C ILE A 14 17.52 4.59 17.57
N GLU A 15 17.76 4.15 16.33
CA GLU A 15 18.99 4.38 15.61
C GLU A 15 18.68 4.45 14.12
N SER A 16 19.34 5.37 13.40
CA SER A 16 19.27 5.46 11.95
C SER A 16 20.59 6.04 11.45
N ASP A 17 21.39 5.22 10.78
CA ASP A 17 22.72 5.56 10.31
C ASP A 17 22.99 4.94 8.93
N GLN A 18 24.23 5.01 8.47
CA GLN A 18 24.65 4.46 7.18
C GLN A 18 24.57 2.92 7.10
N TYR A 19 24.43 2.21 8.21
CA TYR A 19 24.39 0.75 8.27
C TYR A 19 22.98 0.20 8.49
N GLY A 20 22.03 1.04 8.89
CA GLY A 20 20.64 0.63 9.01
C GLY A 20 19.78 1.52 9.90
N ILE A 21 18.58 1.01 10.17
CA ILE A 21 17.58 1.64 11.03
C ILE A 21 17.12 0.61 12.07
N THR A 22 17.18 0.97 13.34
CA THR A 22 16.60 0.21 14.46
C THR A 22 15.32 0.89 14.93
N ILE A 23 14.23 0.12 15.01
CA ILE A 23 12.91 0.60 15.39
C ILE A 23 12.43 -0.24 16.56
N ASN A 24 11.97 0.43 17.63
CA ASN A 24 11.12 -0.20 18.63
C ASN A 24 9.67 0.01 18.23
N PHE A 25 8.92 -1.09 18.24
CA PHE A 25 7.49 -1.10 17.99
C PHE A 25 6.78 -1.60 19.25
N ASP A 26 5.90 -0.77 19.80
CA ASP A 26 5.01 -1.09 20.90
C ASP A 26 3.59 -1.22 20.35
N LEU A 27 2.99 -2.41 20.48
CA LEU A 27 1.63 -2.67 20.04
C LEU A 27 0.64 -1.79 20.83
N PRO A 28 -0.09 -0.88 20.17
CA PRO A 28 -1.14 -0.13 20.85
C PRO A 28 -2.23 -1.09 21.33
N ASN A 29 -2.88 -0.74 22.45
CA ASN A 29 -3.87 -1.60 23.13
C ASN A 29 -4.84 -2.29 22.15
N PRO A 30 -4.74 -3.63 21.98
CA PRO A 30 -5.57 -4.35 21.03
C PRO A 30 -7.01 -4.45 21.54
N LYS A 31 -7.94 -4.09 20.67
CA LYS A 31 -9.38 -4.24 20.85
C LYS A 31 -9.87 -5.51 20.17
N PHE A 32 -10.70 -6.26 20.88
CA PHE A 32 -11.28 -7.52 20.43
C PHE A 32 -12.78 -7.33 20.30
N SER A 33 -13.33 -7.56 19.11
CA SER A 33 -14.77 -7.47 18.86
C SER A 33 -15.31 -8.70 18.15
N LYS A 34 -16.61 -8.96 18.33
CA LYS A 34 -17.33 -10.02 17.62
C LYS A 34 -18.06 -9.40 16.44
N ILE A 35 -17.99 -10.05 15.28
CA ILE A 35 -18.66 -9.63 14.05
C ILE A 35 -19.43 -10.80 13.49
N GLN A 36 -20.67 -10.55 13.08
CA GLN A 36 -21.50 -11.53 12.40
C GLN A 36 -21.90 -10.98 11.03
N PRO A 37 -21.18 -11.33 9.96
CA PRO A 37 -21.63 -11.05 8.60
C PRO A 37 -22.97 -11.73 8.36
N ALA A 38 -23.84 -11.12 7.55
CA ALA A 38 -25.19 -11.64 7.29
C ALA A 38 -25.17 -13.15 6.96
N GLN A 39 -26.00 -13.92 7.66
CA GLN A 39 -26.16 -15.38 7.51
C GLN A 39 -24.90 -16.24 7.80
N ARG A 40 -23.96 -15.77 8.63
CA ARG A 40 -22.78 -16.55 9.02
C ARG A 40 -22.61 -16.72 10.52
N SER A 41 -21.69 -17.64 10.87
CA SER A 41 -21.15 -17.78 12.22
C SER A 41 -20.52 -16.47 12.70
N THR A 42 -20.47 -16.30 14.02
CA THR A 42 -19.76 -15.20 14.67
C THR A 42 -18.25 -15.36 14.49
N TYR A 43 -17.58 -14.28 14.10
CA TYR A 43 -16.13 -14.16 13.95
C TYR A 43 -15.55 -13.17 14.95
N ASP A 44 -14.25 -13.27 15.18
CA ASP A 44 -13.43 -12.32 15.90
C ASP A 44 -12.78 -11.33 14.94
N LEU A 45 -12.81 -10.05 15.31
CA LEU A 45 -11.99 -9.01 14.71
C LEU A 45 -11.08 -8.41 15.78
N ILE A 46 -9.80 -8.29 15.43
CA ILE A 46 -8.78 -7.67 16.28
C ILE A 46 -8.34 -6.39 15.60
N SER A 47 -8.35 -5.28 16.30
CA SER A 47 -7.86 -4.00 15.79
C SER A 47 -7.14 -3.21 16.89
N TYR A 48 -6.31 -2.27 16.49
CA TYR A 48 -5.70 -1.30 17.39
C TYR A 48 -5.59 0.06 16.70
N THR A 49 -5.24 1.10 17.43
CA THR A 49 -5.11 2.47 16.90
C THR A 49 -4.15 2.49 15.71
N ASP A 50 -4.56 3.15 14.62
CA ASP A 50 -3.80 3.25 13.35
C ASP A 50 -3.47 1.91 12.67
N SER A 51 -4.05 0.80 13.15
CA SER A 51 -3.95 -0.47 12.44
C SER A 51 -4.68 -0.43 11.11
N SER A 52 -4.06 -1.05 10.13
CA SER A 52 -4.72 -1.49 8.91
C SER A 52 -4.88 -3.01 8.96
N PHE A 53 -5.20 -3.67 7.85
CA PHE A 53 -5.37 -5.12 7.82
C PHE A 53 -4.57 -5.77 6.70
N THR A 54 -4.31 -7.08 6.86
CA THR A 54 -3.99 -7.97 5.74
C THR A 54 -5.05 -7.84 4.64
N SER A 55 -4.62 -7.97 3.40
CA SER A 55 -5.44 -7.60 2.23
C SER A 55 -5.72 -8.76 1.29
N GLU A 56 -5.07 -9.89 1.50
CA GLU A 56 -5.22 -11.12 0.74
C GLU A 56 -6.61 -11.72 0.97
N PRO A 57 -7.51 -11.71 -0.03
CA PRO A 57 -8.87 -12.24 0.13
C PRO A 57 -8.86 -13.71 0.53
N GLY A 58 -9.85 -14.12 1.34
CA GLY A 58 -9.99 -15.50 1.81
C GLY A 58 -9.06 -15.89 2.97
N ASN A 59 -7.97 -15.15 3.21
CA ASN A 59 -7.09 -15.36 4.36
C ASN A 59 -7.63 -14.66 5.63
N PRO A 60 -7.22 -15.06 6.83
CA PRO A 60 -7.57 -14.37 8.07
C PRO A 60 -7.24 -12.86 7.99
N LYS A 61 -8.21 -12.03 8.34
CA LYS A 61 -8.07 -10.57 8.41
C LYS A 61 -7.47 -10.19 9.76
N VAL A 62 -6.15 -10.12 9.82
CA VAL A 62 -5.43 -9.70 11.03
C VAL A 62 -4.88 -8.28 10.87
N PRO A 63 -4.73 -7.53 11.98
CA PRO A 63 -4.26 -6.16 11.91
C PRO A 63 -2.76 -6.08 11.60
N VAL A 64 -2.36 -5.04 10.87
CA VAL A 64 -0.97 -4.76 10.45
C VAL A 64 -0.66 -3.28 10.61
N SER A 65 0.55 -2.97 11.06
CA SER A 65 1.11 -1.62 11.08
C SER A 65 1.98 -1.41 9.86
N ARG A 66 1.85 -0.26 9.19
CA ARG A 66 2.65 0.10 8.03
C ARG A 66 3.47 1.32 8.35
N LEU A 67 4.78 1.14 8.42
CA LEU A 67 5.73 2.17 8.79
C LEU A 67 6.47 2.63 7.53
N MET A 68 6.55 3.95 7.33
CA MET A 68 7.24 4.51 6.18
C MET A 68 8.62 5.00 6.59
N LEU A 69 9.65 4.55 5.88
CA LEU A 69 11.06 4.86 6.18
C LEU A 69 11.73 5.39 4.93
N GLY A 70 12.55 6.43 5.08
CA GLY A 70 13.51 6.80 4.05
C GLY A 70 14.72 5.89 4.16
N VAL A 71 15.27 5.46 3.03
CA VAL A 71 16.45 4.59 2.97
C VAL A 71 17.47 5.13 1.97
N PRO A 72 18.76 4.79 2.10
CA PRO A 72 19.76 5.13 1.10
C PRO A 72 19.42 4.64 -0.31
N PRO A 73 19.83 5.38 -1.36
CA PRO A 73 19.70 4.91 -2.73
C PRO A 73 20.62 3.71 -2.96
N GLU A 74 20.25 2.83 -3.89
CA GLU A 74 21.09 1.72 -4.37
C GLU A 74 21.59 0.74 -3.30
N THR A 75 21.00 0.74 -2.10
CA THR A 75 21.29 -0.25 -1.05
C THR A 75 20.32 -1.41 -1.06
N GLU A 76 20.84 -2.59 -0.78
CA GLU A 76 20.02 -3.76 -0.50
C GLU A 76 19.58 -3.74 0.97
N LEU A 77 18.35 -4.17 1.22
CA LEU A 77 17.72 -4.08 2.53
C LEU A 77 17.47 -5.47 3.08
N ARG A 78 17.98 -5.73 4.29
CA ARG A 78 17.65 -6.93 5.06
C ARG A 78 16.89 -6.56 6.31
N VAL A 79 15.70 -7.14 6.49
CA VAL A 79 14.85 -6.87 7.65
C VAL A 79 14.84 -8.07 8.59
N GLN A 80 15.01 -7.83 9.88
CA GLN A 80 14.93 -8.86 10.92
C GLN A 80 14.32 -8.32 12.21
N VAL A 81 13.70 -9.22 12.98
CA VAL A 81 13.26 -8.94 14.35
C VAL A 81 14.36 -9.40 15.30
N LEU A 82 14.95 -8.48 16.04
CA LEU A 82 16.03 -8.76 16.99
C LEU A 82 15.48 -9.28 18.32
N ARG A 83 14.40 -8.68 18.80
CA ARG A 83 13.72 -9.03 20.05
C ARG A 83 12.22 -8.93 19.88
N LYS A 84 11.48 -9.80 20.57
CA LYS A 84 10.02 -9.71 20.68
C LYS A 84 9.53 -10.25 22.02
N GLU A 85 8.46 -9.66 22.53
CA GLU A 85 7.72 -10.17 23.69
C GLU A 85 6.38 -10.72 23.22
N THR A 86 6.07 -11.99 23.54
CA THR A 86 4.96 -12.71 22.91
C THR A 86 4.04 -13.35 23.95
N GLN A 87 2.74 -13.10 23.81
CA GLN A 87 1.69 -13.79 24.55
C GLN A 87 0.82 -14.61 23.59
N THR A 88 0.41 -15.81 23.99
CA THR A 88 -0.54 -16.62 23.23
C THR A 88 -1.91 -16.58 23.88
N ARG A 89 -2.97 -16.44 23.06
CA ARG A 89 -4.37 -16.57 23.50
C ARG A 89 -5.12 -17.52 22.58
N GLN A 90 -6.05 -18.30 23.14
CA GLN A 90 -6.84 -19.29 22.40
C GLN A 90 -8.31 -18.87 22.27
N GLY A 91 -9.07 -19.60 21.44
CA GLY A 91 -10.51 -19.43 21.31
C GLY A 91 -10.93 -18.39 20.25
N PHE A 92 -10.06 -18.08 19.30
CA PHE A 92 -10.33 -17.09 18.25
C PHE A 92 -10.75 -17.74 16.94
N ARG A 93 -11.78 -17.20 16.29
CA ARG A 93 -12.10 -17.48 14.89
C ARG A 93 -12.04 -16.18 14.10
N ILE A 94 -10.86 -15.87 13.58
CA ILE A 94 -10.61 -14.59 12.91
C ILE A 94 -11.44 -14.47 11.62
N LEU A 95 -12.10 -13.32 11.45
CA LEU A 95 -12.83 -12.96 10.24
C LEU A 95 -11.90 -13.07 9.01
N PRO A 96 -12.26 -13.73 7.90
CA PRO A 96 -11.43 -13.70 6.70
C PRO A 96 -11.51 -12.33 6.00
N THR A 97 -10.51 -11.99 5.20
CA THR A 97 -10.55 -10.82 4.33
C THR A 97 -11.56 -11.06 3.22
N SER A 98 -12.48 -10.12 3.03
CA SER A 98 -13.56 -10.25 2.05
C SER A 98 -13.05 -10.12 0.62
N TYR A 99 -13.58 -10.95 -0.28
CA TYR A 99 -13.63 -10.68 -1.71
C TYR A 99 -14.54 -9.48 -1.98
N LYS A 100 -14.21 -8.71 -3.02
CA LYS A 100 -15.08 -7.68 -3.56
C LYS A 100 -15.70 -8.22 -4.84
N THR A 101 -17.00 -8.52 -4.81
CA THR A 101 -17.74 -8.98 -5.99
C THR A 101 -18.65 -7.86 -6.47
N LEU A 102 -18.72 -7.62 -7.77
CA LEU A 102 -19.71 -6.73 -8.35
C LEU A 102 -21.04 -7.48 -8.46
N ARG A 103 -22.13 -6.88 -7.97
CA ARG A 103 -23.49 -7.39 -8.18
C ARG A 103 -24.34 -6.31 -8.83
N SER A 104 -25.04 -6.68 -9.89
CA SER A 104 -25.96 -5.79 -10.57
C SER A 104 -27.12 -5.41 -9.64
N GLY A 105 -27.31 -4.12 -9.39
CA GLY A 105 -28.44 -3.64 -8.61
C GLY A 105 -29.73 -3.84 -9.39
N THR A 106 -30.74 -4.44 -8.76
CA THR A 106 -31.95 -4.94 -9.42
C THR A 106 -32.75 -3.89 -10.20
N ASN A 107 -32.58 -2.59 -9.97
CA ASN A 107 -33.47 -1.57 -10.55
C ASN A 107 -32.82 -0.37 -11.26
N ASN A 108 -31.49 -0.17 -11.22
CA ASN A 108 -30.89 1.09 -11.71
C ASN A 108 -29.77 0.91 -12.76
N GLY A 109 -29.46 -0.32 -13.18
CA GLY A 109 -28.37 -0.58 -14.14
C GLY A 109 -26.96 -0.27 -13.62
N PHE A 110 -26.80 -0.01 -12.33
CA PHE A 110 -25.52 0.17 -11.67
C PHE A 110 -25.14 -1.10 -10.91
N GLU A 111 -23.91 -1.58 -11.12
CA GLU A 111 -23.32 -2.64 -10.31
C GLU A 111 -22.75 -2.06 -9.02
N SER A 112 -23.07 -2.69 -7.89
CA SER A 112 -22.55 -2.32 -6.57
C SER A 112 -21.56 -3.38 -6.08
N SER A 113 -20.45 -2.94 -5.49
CA SER A 113 -19.49 -3.86 -4.85
C SER A 113 -20.09 -4.40 -3.55
N GLN A 114 -20.30 -5.71 -3.48
CA GLN A 114 -20.65 -6.41 -2.26
C GLN A 114 -19.45 -7.18 -1.72
N ALA A 115 -19.32 -7.20 -0.40
CA ALA A 115 -18.28 -7.97 0.28
C ALA A 115 -18.75 -9.43 0.47
N GLU A 116 -17.91 -10.37 0.04
CA GLU A 116 -18.13 -11.80 0.27
C GLU A 116 -16.95 -12.33 1.08
N TRP A 117 -17.23 -12.95 2.21
CA TRP A 117 -16.21 -13.59 3.05
C TRP A 117 -16.05 -15.03 2.60
N ARG A 118 -14.86 -15.63 2.56
CA ARG A 118 -14.71 -17.09 2.38
C ARG A 118 -13.48 -17.55 3.16
N GLU A 119 -13.47 -18.78 3.63
CA GLU A 119 -12.35 -19.39 4.38
C GLU A 119 -11.52 -20.28 3.45
N ASP A 120 -11.10 -19.72 2.29
CA ASP A 120 -10.49 -20.45 1.17
C ASP A 120 -9.09 -19.94 0.78
N GLY A 121 -8.57 -18.96 1.53
CA GLY A 121 -7.25 -18.39 1.32
C GLY A 121 -6.10 -19.37 1.59
N SER A 122 -4.89 -19.01 1.19
CA SER A 122 -3.67 -19.81 1.39
C SER A 122 -3.45 -20.27 2.84
N ALA A 123 -3.79 -19.44 3.84
CA ALA A 123 -3.63 -19.76 5.25
C ALA A 123 -4.49 -20.97 5.69
N TYR A 124 -5.66 -21.15 5.08
CA TYR A 124 -6.55 -22.30 5.33
C TYR A 124 -6.00 -23.60 4.72
N ARG A 125 -5.08 -23.52 3.76
CA ARG A 125 -4.38 -24.70 3.19
C ARG A 125 -3.23 -25.17 4.08
N THR A 126 -2.71 -24.30 4.96
CA THR A 126 -1.63 -24.61 5.90
C THR A 126 -2.03 -24.27 7.34
N PRO A 127 -3.07 -24.93 7.90
CA PRO A 127 -3.72 -24.49 9.14
C PRO A 127 -2.82 -24.54 10.38
N SER A 128 -1.75 -25.35 10.34
CA SER A 128 -0.77 -25.49 11.43
C SER A 128 0.35 -24.45 11.39
N SER A 129 0.43 -23.62 10.34
CA SER A 129 1.40 -22.53 10.24
C SER A 129 0.81 -21.22 10.78
N PHE A 130 1.67 -20.35 11.30
CA PHE A 130 1.25 -18.99 11.65
C PHE A 130 0.98 -18.16 10.40
N TYR A 131 -0.11 -17.40 10.43
CA TYR A 131 -0.46 -16.41 9.43
C TYR A 131 -0.55 -15.01 10.05
N PRO A 132 0.07 -13.98 9.44
CA PRO A 132 1.09 -14.05 8.40
C PRO A 132 2.33 -14.80 8.89
N GLN A 133 3.10 -15.41 7.99
CA GLN A 133 4.30 -16.18 8.38
C GLN A 133 5.44 -15.28 8.87
N ARG A 134 5.62 -14.10 8.26
CA ARG A 134 6.69 -13.15 8.60
C ARG A 134 6.15 -12.05 9.50
N LEU A 135 6.82 -11.80 10.62
CA LEU A 135 6.51 -10.69 11.52
C LEU A 135 6.76 -9.33 10.89
N VAL A 136 7.77 -9.24 10.03
CA VAL A 136 8.14 -8.01 9.34
C VAL A 136 8.49 -8.31 7.89
N LYS A 137 8.08 -7.44 6.97
CA LYS A 137 8.47 -7.51 5.56
C LYS A 137 8.45 -6.12 4.92
N VAL A 138 9.30 -5.92 3.91
CA VAL A 138 9.19 -4.75 3.02
C VAL A 138 8.01 -5.01 2.08
N ALA A 139 6.96 -4.21 2.19
CA ALA A 139 5.75 -4.33 1.37
C ALA A 139 5.84 -3.50 0.08
N SER A 140 6.63 -2.42 0.11
CA SER A 140 6.92 -1.58 -1.04
C SER A 140 8.29 -0.95 -0.89
N ASP A 141 9.00 -0.79 -2.01
CA ASP A 141 10.28 -0.09 -2.14
C ASP A 141 10.20 0.74 -3.43
N GLY A 142 10.45 2.04 -3.32
CA GLY A 142 10.39 2.93 -4.46
C GLY A 142 10.80 4.35 -4.12
N TYR A 143 10.58 5.26 -5.06
CA TYR A 143 10.95 6.66 -4.90
C TYR A 143 9.73 7.57 -4.82
N ILE A 144 9.78 8.51 -3.88
CA ILE A 144 8.95 9.71 -3.91
C ILE A 144 9.87 10.88 -4.25
N ARG A 145 9.83 11.30 -5.51
CA ARG A 145 10.72 12.36 -6.04
C ARG A 145 12.19 12.02 -5.77
N SER A 146 12.87 12.83 -4.96
CA SER A 146 14.29 12.67 -4.63
C SER A 146 14.56 11.65 -3.51
N GLN A 147 13.53 11.18 -2.81
CA GLN A 147 13.65 10.31 -1.65
C GLN A 147 13.29 8.85 -1.99
N ARG A 148 14.23 7.91 -1.80
CA ARG A 148 13.89 6.48 -1.75
C ARG A 148 13.20 6.18 -0.42
N VAL A 149 12.07 5.49 -0.50
CA VAL A 149 11.21 5.17 0.64
C VAL A 149 10.78 3.71 0.57
N ILE A 150 10.64 3.10 1.74
CA ILE A 150 10.02 1.78 1.89
C ILE A 150 8.78 1.86 2.77
N ILE A 151 7.85 0.94 2.53
CA ILE A 151 6.77 0.62 3.48
C ILE A 151 7.14 -0.69 4.15
N LEU A 152 7.47 -0.61 5.43
CA LEU A 152 7.71 -1.76 6.30
C LEU A 152 6.38 -2.20 6.93
N GLU A 153 5.92 -3.40 6.59
CA GLU A 153 4.77 -4.04 7.23
C GLU A 153 5.23 -4.80 8.47
N VAL A 154 4.60 -4.47 9.61
CA VAL A 154 4.81 -5.10 10.91
C VAL A 154 3.52 -5.81 11.32
N HIS A 155 3.61 -7.12 11.57
CA HIS A 155 2.51 -8.00 11.93
C HIS A 155 2.61 -8.37 13.43
N PRO A 156 2.08 -7.53 14.33
CA PRO A 156 2.13 -7.80 15.76
C PRO A 156 1.16 -8.90 16.20
N ILE A 157 0.23 -9.30 15.34
CA ILE A 157 -0.71 -10.39 15.60
C ILE A 157 -0.52 -11.48 14.54
N GLN A 158 -0.16 -12.69 14.98
CA GLN A 158 -0.16 -13.89 14.13
C GLN A 158 -1.27 -14.83 14.58
N TYR A 159 -1.89 -15.55 13.64
CA TYR A 159 -2.99 -16.47 13.89
C TYR A 159 -2.62 -17.88 13.43
N MET A 160 -2.90 -18.88 14.26
CA MET A 160 -2.76 -20.30 13.95
C MET A 160 -4.15 -20.95 13.92
N LEU A 161 -4.56 -21.39 12.74
CA LEU A 161 -5.92 -21.86 12.49
C LEU A 161 -6.21 -23.19 13.20
N SER A 162 -5.27 -24.13 13.15
CA SER A 162 -5.46 -25.49 13.71
C SER A 162 -5.70 -25.48 15.21
N LYS A 163 -5.17 -24.48 15.91
CA LYS A 163 -5.32 -24.30 17.37
C LYS A 163 -6.30 -23.20 17.74
N ARG A 164 -6.89 -22.49 16.76
CA ARG A 164 -7.74 -21.31 16.97
C ARG A 164 -7.10 -20.32 17.95
N SER A 165 -5.80 -20.07 17.76
CA SER A 165 -5.00 -19.27 18.69
C SER A 165 -4.30 -18.13 17.98
N ILE A 166 -4.12 -17.02 18.71
CA ILE A 166 -3.34 -15.87 18.26
C ILE A 166 -2.06 -15.77 19.09
N GLN A 167 -0.99 -15.31 18.46
CA GLN A 167 0.17 -14.74 19.13
C GLN A 167 0.11 -13.23 19.03
N ILE A 168 0.34 -12.57 20.17
CA ILE A 168 0.36 -11.13 20.32
C ILE A 168 1.79 -10.75 20.67
N HIS A 169 2.43 -9.99 19.78
CA HIS A 169 3.78 -9.47 19.97
C HIS A 169 3.66 -8.03 20.49
N SER A 170 3.68 -7.88 21.82
CA SER A 170 3.42 -6.59 22.49
C SER A 170 4.54 -5.58 22.25
N GLN A 171 5.79 -6.06 22.22
CA GLN A 171 6.97 -5.27 21.93
C GLN A 171 7.84 -5.98 20.90
N MET A 172 8.40 -5.23 19.95
CA MET A 172 9.32 -5.74 18.94
C MET A 172 10.45 -4.75 18.68
N THR A 173 11.69 -5.23 18.69
CA THR A 173 12.85 -4.48 18.17
C THR A 173 13.16 -4.99 16.77
N ILE A 174 13.04 -4.11 15.79
CA ILE A 174 13.17 -4.43 14.36
C ILE A 174 14.40 -3.72 13.82
N ARG A 175 15.25 -4.45 13.08
CA ARG A 175 16.40 -3.89 12.37
C ARG A 175 16.18 -3.99 10.87
N VAL A 176 16.28 -2.86 10.19
CA VAL A 176 16.47 -2.76 8.74
C VAL A 176 17.97 -2.53 8.53
N GLN A 177 18.68 -3.53 8.01
CA GLN A 177 20.11 -3.44 7.72
C GLN A 177 20.32 -3.01 6.27
N PHE A 178 21.27 -2.10 6.05
CA PHE A 178 21.71 -1.69 4.73
C PHE A 178 22.92 -2.54 4.35
N GLN A 179 22.76 -3.40 3.36
CA GLN A 179 23.84 -4.20 2.81
C GLN A 179 24.52 -3.39 1.69
N ASN A 180 25.86 -3.41 1.69
CA ASN A 180 26.68 -2.62 0.79
C ASN A 180 26.27 -1.13 0.77
N PRO A 181 26.30 -0.42 1.92
CA PRO A 181 25.97 0.99 1.93
C PRO A 181 26.90 1.70 0.95
N VAL A 182 26.34 2.28 -0.10
CA VAL A 182 27.10 2.97 -1.14
C VAL A 182 27.73 4.22 -0.51
N VAL A 183 28.92 4.06 0.07
CA VAL A 183 29.87 5.13 0.32
C VAL A 183 30.73 5.22 -0.93
N VAL A 184 30.16 5.61 -2.08
CA VAL A 184 30.90 5.59 -3.34
C VAL A 184 30.84 6.96 -4.03
N PRO A 185 31.98 7.64 -4.21
CA PRO A 185 32.13 8.90 -4.96
C PRO A 185 31.66 8.85 -6.43
N ASN A 186 31.30 7.66 -6.93
CA ASN A 186 30.94 7.37 -8.33
C ASN A 186 29.48 6.96 -8.53
N SER A 187 28.61 7.14 -7.53
CA SER A 187 27.17 7.09 -7.80
C SER A 187 26.80 8.17 -8.83
N HIS A 188 25.94 7.85 -9.81
CA HIS A 188 25.41 8.84 -10.76
C HIS A 188 24.64 9.98 -10.06
N TYR A 189 24.37 9.80 -8.77
CA TYR A 189 23.62 10.67 -7.90
C TYR A 189 24.52 11.28 -6.82
N LEU A 190 24.50 12.60 -6.70
CA LEU A 190 25.10 13.27 -5.54
C LEU A 190 24.09 13.16 -4.40
N THR A 191 24.46 12.50 -3.31
CA THR A 191 23.68 12.55 -2.07
C THR A 191 23.98 13.87 -1.37
N SER A 192 22.97 14.73 -1.25
CA SER A 192 23.10 16.03 -0.59
C SER A 192 21.81 16.37 0.16
N HIS A 193 21.85 17.44 0.95
CA HIS A 193 20.67 18.05 1.57
C HIS A 193 19.76 18.70 0.50
N HIS A 194 19.27 17.92 -0.46
CA HIS A 194 18.37 18.38 -1.50
C HIS A 194 16.99 18.58 -0.89
N GLN A 195 16.51 19.83 -0.86
CA GLN A 195 15.15 20.16 -0.43
C GLN A 195 14.22 20.19 -1.64
N ASP A 196 13.21 19.31 -1.63
CA ASP A 196 12.05 19.39 -2.51
C ASP A 196 11.20 20.63 -2.18
N ALA A 197 10.21 20.91 -3.02
CA ALA A 197 9.30 22.04 -2.80
C ALA A 197 8.58 21.93 -1.43
N LYS A 198 8.40 23.06 -0.72
CA LYS A 198 7.88 23.13 0.66
C LYS A 198 6.64 22.24 0.96
N PRO A 199 5.61 22.16 0.10
CA PRO A 199 4.45 21.30 0.36
C PRO A 199 4.76 19.79 0.32
N PHE A 200 5.82 19.38 -0.37
CA PHE A 200 6.28 18.00 -0.40
C PHE A 200 7.19 17.69 0.80
N GLU A 201 8.05 18.63 1.20
CA GLU A 201 8.88 18.45 2.40
C GLU A 201 8.05 18.25 3.66
N ARG A 202 7.03 19.09 3.86
CA ARG A 202 6.11 18.92 5.00
C ARG A 202 5.43 17.55 5.00
N ARG A 203 5.16 16.99 3.82
CA ARG A 203 4.56 15.64 3.71
C ARG A 203 5.56 14.55 4.08
N LEU A 204 6.79 14.62 3.59
CA LEU A 204 7.85 13.66 3.97
C LEU A 204 8.13 13.72 5.47
N GLN A 205 8.19 14.94 6.05
CA GLN A 205 8.35 15.15 7.48
C GLN A 205 7.26 14.47 8.32
N ASN A 206 6.01 14.51 7.84
CA ASN A 206 4.87 13.97 8.57
C ASN A 206 4.64 12.46 8.32
N GLN A 207 5.44 11.81 7.49
CA GLN A 207 5.24 10.41 7.07
C GLN A 207 6.43 9.52 7.37
N LEU A 208 7.65 10.00 7.15
CA LEU A 208 8.86 9.22 7.39
C LEU A 208 9.20 9.22 8.87
N LEU A 209 9.30 8.03 9.47
CA LEU A 209 9.71 7.91 10.88
C LEU A 209 11.13 8.42 11.14
N ASN A 210 12.01 8.31 10.15
CA ASN A 210 13.42 8.72 10.21
C ASN A 210 13.70 9.92 9.28
N TYR A 211 12.75 10.84 9.15
CA TYR A 211 12.84 11.96 8.21
C TYR A 211 14.16 12.73 8.30
N GLU A 212 14.63 13.04 9.52
CA GLU A 212 15.85 13.82 9.72
C GLU A 212 17.09 13.16 9.11
N GLN A 213 17.22 11.84 9.26
CA GLN A 213 18.32 11.08 8.68
C GLN A 213 18.12 10.87 7.17
N ALA A 214 16.89 10.55 6.78
CA ALA A 214 16.50 10.27 5.40
C ALA A 214 16.77 11.43 4.43
N LYS A 215 16.74 12.69 4.90
CA LYS A 215 17.09 13.87 4.08
C LYS A 215 18.48 13.81 3.47
N THR A 216 19.42 13.18 4.16
CA THR A 216 20.82 13.07 3.71
C THR A 216 21.00 11.98 2.64
N TRP A 217 20.00 11.11 2.49
CA TRP A 217 19.98 9.97 1.56
C TRP A 217 19.24 10.26 0.26
N ARG A 218 19.09 11.54 -0.08
CA ARG A 218 18.32 11.93 -1.27
C ARG A 218 19.19 11.94 -2.51
N ILE A 219 18.60 11.51 -3.61
CA ILE A 219 19.20 11.62 -4.92
C ILE A 219 19.03 13.06 -5.40
N GLN A 220 20.13 13.77 -5.59
CA GLN A 220 20.13 14.98 -6.38
C GLN A 220 20.10 14.60 -7.87
N ASN A 221 18.99 14.89 -8.54
CA ASN A 221 19.00 14.88 -10.00
C ASN A 221 20.03 15.93 -10.45
N LYS A 222 21.12 15.50 -11.10
CA LYS A 222 21.89 16.41 -11.96
C LYS A 222 20.87 17.11 -12.83
N LYS A 223 20.89 18.45 -12.87
CA LYS A 223 19.94 19.28 -13.64
C LYS A 223 19.71 18.61 -14.99
N THR A 224 18.63 17.85 -15.11
CA THR A 224 18.17 17.37 -16.40
C THR A 224 17.90 18.63 -17.18
N LEU A 225 18.49 18.74 -18.38
CA LEU A 225 18.13 19.77 -19.35
C LEU A 225 16.61 19.93 -19.29
N ARG A 226 16.13 21.17 -19.13
CA ARG A 226 14.70 21.47 -19.05
C ARG A 226 14.00 20.59 -20.08
N ALA A 227 13.04 19.78 -19.64
CA ALA A 227 12.20 19.05 -20.57
C ALA A 227 11.76 20.05 -21.65
N PRO A 228 11.92 19.73 -22.95
CA PRO A 228 11.50 20.63 -24.00
C PRO A 228 10.08 21.09 -23.67
N SER A 229 9.89 22.41 -23.61
CA SER A 229 8.57 22.98 -23.39
C SER A 229 7.63 22.30 -24.38
N ILE A 230 6.52 21.76 -23.89
CA ILE A 230 5.49 21.18 -24.73
C ILE A 230 5.05 22.27 -25.72
N ARG A 231 5.60 22.23 -26.94
CA ARG A 231 4.90 22.69 -28.13
C ARG A 231 4.07 21.50 -28.58
N ASP A 232 3.01 21.16 -27.83
CA ASP A 232 2.01 20.19 -28.30
C ASP A 232 1.29 20.89 -29.45
N LYS A 233 1.77 20.66 -30.67
CA LYS A 233 0.98 20.78 -31.90
C LYS A 233 0.36 19.42 -32.22
N GLN A 234 -0.21 18.73 -31.23
CA GLN A 234 -0.95 17.49 -31.45
C GLN A 234 -2.42 17.70 -31.11
N HIS A 235 -3.23 17.77 -32.17
CA HIS A 235 -4.67 17.96 -32.18
C HIS A 235 -5.44 16.69 -31.79
N SER A 236 -5.01 15.94 -30.78
CA SER A 236 -5.81 14.82 -30.25
C SER A 236 -6.79 15.34 -29.21
N SER A 237 -8.09 15.12 -29.39
CA SER A 237 -9.11 15.42 -28.38
C SER A 237 -8.81 14.66 -27.08
N ARG A 238 -8.71 15.39 -25.96
CA ARG A 238 -8.47 14.81 -24.63
C ARG A 238 -9.61 15.20 -23.69
N TYR A 239 -10.13 14.23 -22.94
CA TYR A 239 -11.17 14.46 -21.94
C TYR A 239 -10.63 14.20 -20.54
N LYS A 240 -10.87 15.14 -19.62
CA LYS A 240 -10.49 14.99 -18.20
C LYS A 240 -11.69 14.48 -17.41
N ILE A 241 -11.54 13.30 -16.82
CA ILE A 241 -12.57 12.69 -15.99
C ILE A 241 -12.30 13.09 -14.53
N LEU A 242 -13.24 13.80 -13.92
CA LEU A 242 -13.18 14.21 -12.52
C LEU A 242 -13.95 13.18 -11.68
N LEU A 243 -13.35 12.73 -10.58
CA LEU A 243 -13.96 11.76 -9.67
C LEU A 243 -14.17 12.42 -8.31
N GLU A 244 -15.39 12.38 -7.78
CA GLU A 244 -15.72 12.90 -6.45
C GLU A 244 -15.38 11.91 -5.33
N LYS A 245 -15.46 10.61 -5.62
CA LYS A 245 -15.19 9.52 -4.68
C LYS A 245 -14.22 8.53 -5.31
N THR A 246 -13.50 7.79 -4.47
CA THR A 246 -12.63 6.71 -4.91
C THR A 246 -13.46 5.44 -5.12
N GLY A 247 -13.28 4.75 -6.23
CA GLY A 247 -14.01 3.52 -6.55
C GLY A 247 -13.58 2.90 -7.88
N ILE A 248 -14.22 1.79 -8.26
CA ILE A 248 -14.14 1.20 -9.60
C ILE A 248 -15.32 1.76 -10.40
N TYR A 249 -15.04 2.26 -11.60
CA TYR A 249 -16.02 2.92 -12.46
C TYR A 249 -16.04 2.24 -13.83
N ARG A 250 -17.24 2.06 -14.38
CA ARG A 250 -17.45 1.62 -15.76
C ARG A 250 -18.04 2.79 -16.55
N LEU A 251 -17.41 3.11 -17.69
CA LEU A 251 -17.92 4.07 -18.66
C LEU A 251 -18.36 3.32 -19.91
N THR A 252 -19.46 3.75 -20.50
CA THR A 252 -19.98 3.20 -21.76
C THR A 252 -20.04 4.31 -22.79
N GLY A 253 -19.85 4.00 -24.08
CA GLY A 253 -19.99 4.99 -25.16
C GLY A 253 -21.34 5.71 -25.13
N LYS A 254 -22.42 4.98 -24.81
CA LYS A 254 -23.76 5.56 -24.61
C LYS A 254 -23.80 6.58 -23.47
N SER A 255 -23.11 6.32 -22.37
CA SER A 255 -23.03 7.27 -21.24
C SER A 255 -22.21 8.51 -21.61
N LEU A 256 -21.09 8.34 -22.33
CA LEU A 256 -20.26 9.42 -22.86
C LEU A 256 -21.05 10.36 -23.78
N LYS A 257 -21.78 9.79 -24.74
CA LYS A 257 -22.61 10.55 -25.68
C LYS A 257 -23.78 11.25 -24.98
N ASN A 258 -24.57 10.53 -24.20
CA ASN A 258 -25.84 11.05 -23.68
C ASN A 258 -25.68 12.04 -22.53
N LYS A 259 -24.64 11.88 -21.69
CA LYS A 259 -24.46 12.73 -20.49
C LYS A 259 -23.45 13.85 -20.70
N TRP A 260 -22.44 13.63 -21.54
CA TRP A 260 -21.31 14.55 -21.69
C TRP A 260 -21.11 15.02 -23.13
N GLY A 261 -21.95 14.59 -24.07
CA GLY A 261 -21.86 14.99 -25.48
C GLY A 261 -20.61 14.49 -26.18
N ILE A 262 -19.94 13.48 -25.61
CA ILE A 262 -18.70 12.91 -26.16
C ILE A 262 -19.10 11.72 -27.02
N ASP A 263 -19.12 11.92 -28.34
CA ASP A 263 -19.34 10.85 -29.30
C ASP A 263 -18.02 10.18 -29.65
N ILE A 264 -17.90 8.91 -29.29
CA ILE A 264 -16.72 8.06 -29.58
C ILE A 264 -17.06 6.96 -30.58
N SER A 265 -18.24 7.02 -31.21
CA SER A 265 -18.68 5.96 -32.14
C SER A 265 -17.86 5.87 -33.42
N THR A 266 -17.13 6.94 -33.77
CA THR A 266 -16.24 7.01 -34.94
C THR A 266 -14.78 6.73 -34.61
N GLU A 267 -14.46 6.52 -33.34
CA GLU A 267 -13.09 6.32 -32.86
C GLU A 267 -12.80 4.84 -32.68
N ASP A 268 -11.63 4.38 -33.14
CA ASP A 268 -11.19 3.00 -32.93
C ASP A 268 -10.84 2.79 -31.44
N PRO A 269 -11.54 1.87 -30.74
CA PRO A 269 -11.33 1.61 -29.33
C PRO A 269 -9.90 1.21 -28.98
N ARG A 270 -9.14 0.60 -29.90
CA ARG A 270 -7.74 0.19 -29.69
C ARG A 270 -6.80 1.38 -29.46
N ASN A 271 -7.22 2.58 -29.88
CA ASN A 271 -6.44 3.82 -29.72
C ASN A 271 -6.81 4.60 -28.45
N PHE A 272 -7.66 4.05 -27.57
CA PHE A 272 -7.97 4.72 -26.32
C PHE A 272 -6.84 4.55 -25.31
N HIS A 273 -6.32 5.68 -24.85
CA HIS A 273 -5.30 5.74 -23.81
C HIS A 273 -5.88 6.36 -22.53
N LEU A 274 -5.68 5.70 -21.40
CA LEU A 274 -6.00 6.25 -20.09
C LEU A 274 -4.71 6.63 -19.36
N ARG A 275 -4.62 7.90 -18.93
CA ARG A 275 -3.44 8.42 -18.20
C ARG A 275 -3.82 8.99 -16.86
N ASN A 276 -2.98 8.75 -15.86
CA ASN A 276 -3.04 9.42 -14.56
C ASN A 276 -1.66 10.03 -14.25
N ASN A 277 -1.62 11.35 -13.99
CA ASN A 277 -0.36 12.09 -13.80
C ASN A 277 0.68 11.81 -14.90
N ASN A 278 0.24 11.80 -16.16
CA ASN A 278 1.04 11.51 -17.36
C ASN A 278 1.60 10.09 -17.46
N MET A 279 1.28 9.18 -16.54
CA MET A 279 1.57 7.76 -16.69
C MET A 279 0.37 7.06 -17.29
N GLU A 280 0.63 6.21 -18.29
CA GLU A 280 -0.36 5.30 -18.83
C GLU A 280 -0.76 4.28 -17.77
N ILE A 281 -2.08 4.07 -17.63
CA ILE A 281 -2.63 3.10 -16.69
C ILE A 281 -3.43 2.05 -17.46
N PRO A 282 -3.47 0.79 -16.99
CA PRO A 282 -4.21 -0.26 -17.67
C PRO A 282 -5.68 0.13 -17.86
N LEU A 283 -6.13 -0.02 -19.11
CA LEU A 283 -7.51 0.18 -19.52
C LEU A 283 -7.98 -1.15 -20.13
N TYR A 284 -9.11 -1.67 -19.65
CA TYR A 284 -9.77 -2.81 -20.27
C TYR A 284 -10.88 -2.29 -21.18
N ILE A 285 -10.85 -2.67 -22.45
CA ILE A 285 -11.80 -2.22 -23.46
C ILE A 285 -12.52 -3.44 -24.02
N GLN A 286 -13.85 -3.45 -23.92
CA GLN A 286 -14.68 -4.54 -24.42
C GLN A 286 -15.19 -4.16 -25.82
N GLY A 287 -14.94 -4.99 -26.84
CA GLY A 287 -15.24 -4.70 -28.25
C GLY A 287 -14.04 -4.14 -29.02
N GLU A 288 -12.83 -4.57 -28.69
CA GLU A 288 -11.61 -4.25 -29.47
C GLU A 288 -11.36 -5.23 -30.63
N GLU A 289 -12.11 -6.32 -30.71
CA GLU A 289 -11.92 -7.38 -31.71
C GLU A 289 -12.55 -7.01 -33.08
N ASP A 290 -13.57 -6.16 -33.09
CA ASP A 290 -14.40 -5.75 -34.22
C ASP A 290 -14.10 -4.33 -34.75
N GLY A 291 -12.96 -3.76 -34.35
CA GLY A 291 -12.54 -2.38 -34.66
C GLY A 291 -12.61 -1.98 -36.13
#